data_AF-A0A5M4D588-F1
#
_entry.id   AF-A0A5M4D588-F1
#
_cell.length_a   1.000
_cell.length_b   1.000
_cell.length_c   1.000
_cell.angle_alpha   90.00
_cell.angle_beta   90.00
_cell.angle_gamma   90.00
#
_symmetry.space_group_name_H-M   'P 1'
#
loop_
_entity.id
_entity.type
_entity.pdbx_description
1 polymer ?
#
loop_
_entity_poly.entity_id
_entity_poly.type
_entity_poly.pdbx_seq_one_letter_code
_entity_poly.pdbx_strand_id
1 'polypeptide(L)'
;MPGRSHKPLFEHLAKAREEHLPPVEAPRDPAARSAPESRSAPESRAAAERYTPPNSALPLASPSGPGRLALSYAAIYGFVAAAVALAVATWSIGYRVGFGAGERSWAQQAGPADLPPPGPLAVPNDLDRSLTPNRPGNPAGPNNTERPGQPRSENSGQPPRTDAGATTAGILSSDGTLYADPRVSGSNYLELATLSRDQSEAAIRFLGSRGVPAIAVPVDSRAGEANNPARYRLVSMKLGIPGEQYRDTGAQRRAHEEEVKRLGAEWQSNGGASNFAKPLWTRFP
;
A
#
# COMPACT_ATOMS: atom_id res chain seq x y z
N MET A 1 18.38 47.16 48.62
CA MET A 1 17.19 47.15 47.77
C MET A 1 16.93 45.71 47.31
N PRO A 2 15.85 45.04 47.74
CA PRO A 2 15.59 43.66 47.37
C PRO A 2 15.00 43.56 45.95
N GLY A 3 15.61 42.71 45.13
CA GLY A 3 15.25 42.48 43.73
C GLY A 3 13.97 41.67 43.56
N ARG A 4 13.09 42.13 42.66
CA ARG A 4 11.86 41.42 42.27
C ARG A 4 12.20 40.23 41.38
N SER A 5 11.90 39.04 41.86
CA SER A 5 11.95 37.80 41.08
C SER A 5 10.83 37.82 40.04
N HIS A 6 11.19 37.93 38.76
CA HIS A 6 10.26 37.77 37.65
C HIS A 6 9.85 36.30 37.55
N LYS A 7 8.59 36.00 37.83
CA LYS A 7 8.01 34.67 37.57
C LYS A 7 7.87 34.47 36.05
N PRO A 8 8.17 33.27 35.53
CA PRO A 8 8.07 32.98 34.10
C PRO A 8 6.61 33.05 33.63
N LEU A 9 6.41 33.70 32.48
CA LEU A 9 5.11 34.06 31.90
C LEU A 9 4.22 32.85 31.53
N PHE A 10 4.77 31.64 31.56
CA PHE A 10 4.10 30.41 31.14
C PHE A 10 3.13 29.85 32.20
N GLU A 11 3.20 30.30 33.45
CA GLU A 11 2.33 29.80 34.53
C GLU A 11 0.87 30.28 34.39
N HIS A 12 0.63 31.36 33.66
CA HIS A 12 -0.72 31.93 33.49
C HIS A 12 -1.56 31.25 32.39
N LEU A 13 -0.96 30.49 31.48
CA LEU A 13 -1.70 29.82 30.39
C LEU A 13 -2.28 28.46 30.78
N ALA A 14 -1.79 27.82 31.84
CA ALA A 14 -2.32 26.54 32.30
C ALA A 14 -3.67 26.69 33.05
N LYS A 15 -3.96 27.86 33.63
CA LYS A 15 -5.14 28.05 34.49
C LYS A 15 -6.42 28.49 33.77
N ALA A 16 -6.34 28.85 32.50
CA ALA A 16 -7.50 29.35 31.74
C ALA A 16 -8.26 28.26 30.95
N ARG A 17 -7.89 26.98 31.07
CA ARG A 17 -8.46 25.88 30.26
C ARG A 17 -9.30 24.88 31.06
N GLU A 18 -9.81 25.25 32.24
CA GLU A 18 -10.68 24.38 33.05
C GLU A 18 -12.18 24.77 33.08
N GLU A 19 -12.59 25.94 32.58
CA GLU A 19 -13.97 26.44 32.80
C GLU A 19 -14.97 26.31 31.63
N HIS A 20 -14.66 25.56 30.56
CA HIS A 20 -15.62 25.43 29.46
C HIS A 20 -15.65 24.04 28.83
N LEU A 21 -15.90 23.02 29.65
CA LEU A 21 -16.37 21.73 29.14
C LEU A 21 -17.90 21.77 29.04
N PRO A 22 -18.50 21.59 27.85
CA PRO A 22 -19.94 21.43 27.73
C PRO A 22 -20.40 20.19 28.52
N PRO A 23 -21.63 20.18 29.05
CA PRO A 23 -22.16 19.06 29.81
C PRO A 23 -22.10 17.78 28.97
N VAL A 24 -21.45 16.76 29.51
CA VAL A 24 -21.42 15.40 28.97
C VAL A 24 -22.84 14.87 28.98
N GLU A 25 -23.48 14.84 27.81
CA GLU A 25 -24.78 14.23 27.62
C GLU A 25 -24.64 12.72 27.87
N ALA A 26 -25.32 12.22 28.90
CA ALA A 26 -25.26 10.83 29.32
C ALA A 26 -25.67 9.90 28.15
N PRO A 27 -25.04 8.71 28.01
CA PRO A 27 -25.39 7.74 26.99
C PRO A 27 -26.87 7.37 27.12
N ARG A 28 -27.69 7.73 26.13
CA ARG A 28 -29.04 7.20 26.00
C ARG A 28 -28.92 5.71 25.74
N ASP A 29 -29.49 4.91 26.63
CA ASP A 29 -29.69 3.48 26.47
C ASP A 29 -30.24 3.18 25.07
N PRO A 30 -29.56 2.38 24.24
CA PRO A 30 -30.15 1.89 23.01
C PRO A 30 -31.28 0.94 23.40
N ALA A 31 -32.51 1.42 23.18
CA ALA A 31 -33.73 0.65 23.26
C ALA A 31 -33.53 -0.75 22.65
N ALA A 32 -33.96 -1.75 23.41
CA ALA A 32 -34.02 -3.15 23.07
C ALA A 32 -34.47 -3.35 21.61
N ARG A 33 -33.54 -3.73 20.74
CA ARG A 33 -33.85 -4.19 19.40
C ARG A 33 -34.14 -5.68 19.49
N SER A 34 -35.42 -5.97 19.36
CA SER A 34 -36.05 -7.28 19.38
C SER A 34 -35.26 -8.34 18.60
N ALA A 35 -35.17 -9.52 19.20
CA ALA A 35 -34.62 -10.73 18.60
C ALA A 35 -35.35 -11.08 17.28
N PRO A 36 -34.63 -11.49 16.22
CA PRO A 36 -35.26 -12.12 15.08
C PRO A 36 -35.72 -13.54 15.46
N GLU A 37 -37.03 -13.63 15.62
CA GLU A 37 -37.92 -14.75 15.34
C GLU A 37 -37.26 -15.94 14.62
N SER A 38 -37.13 -17.05 15.34
CA SER A 38 -36.73 -18.35 14.81
C SER A 38 -37.76 -18.83 13.78
N ARG A 39 -37.45 -18.67 12.49
CA ARG A 39 -38.17 -19.36 11.42
C ARG A 39 -37.82 -20.84 11.45
N SER A 40 -38.70 -21.62 12.08
CA SER A 40 -38.82 -23.06 11.93
C SER A 40 -38.97 -23.41 10.44
N ALA A 41 -38.00 -24.14 9.90
CA ALA A 41 -38.13 -24.75 8.59
C ALA A 41 -39.08 -25.97 8.69
N PRO A 42 -40.02 -26.14 7.74
CA PRO A 42 -40.95 -27.26 7.77
C PRO A 42 -40.26 -28.57 7.42
N GLU A 43 -40.49 -29.52 8.30
CA GLU A 43 -40.39 -30.97 8.15
C GLU A 43 -41.10 -31.43 6.85
N SER A 44 -40.34 -31.75 5.81
CA SER A 44 -40.87 -32.46 4.63
C SER A 44 -40.70 -33.96 4.84
N ARG A 45 -41.79 -34.56 5.30
CA ARG A 45 -42.01 -35.98 5.49
C ARG A 45 -42.44 -36.62 4.16
N ALA A 46 -41.80 -37.74 3.83
CA ALA A 46 -42.37 -38.95 3.22
C ALA A 46 -43.27 -38.86 1.96
N ALA A 47 -42.75 -39.37 0.84
CA ALA A 47 -43.48 -40.17 -0.15
C ALA A 47 -42.42 -41.06 -0.84
N ALA A 48 -42.25 -42.35 -0.53
CA ALA A 48 -43.13 -43.45 -0.92
C ALA A 48 -43.53 -43.37 -2.39
N GLU A 49 -42.77 -44.03 -3.28
CA GLU A 49 -43.37 -44.86 -4.31
C GLU A 49 -42.38 -45.90 -4.85
N ARG A 50 -42.79 -47.15 -4.69
CA ARG A 50 -42.21 -48.34 -5.30
C ARG A 50 -42.52 -48.29 -6.79
N TYR A 51 -41.51 -48.35 -7.65
CA TYR A 51 -41.71 -48.81 -9.02
C TYR A 51 -40.56 -49.71 -9.45
N THR A 52 -40.81 -51.02 -9.38
CA THR A 52 -40.08 -52.06 -10.12
C THR A 52 -40.77 -52.26 -11.46
N PRO A 53 -40.13 -51.95 -12.60
CA PRO A 53 -40.51 -52.56 -13.87
C PRO A 53 -39.82 -53.93 -14.06
N PRO A 54 -40.45 -54.81 -14.84
CA PRO A 54 -40.14 -56.23 -14.91
C PRO A 54 -38.88 -56.55 -15.73
N ASN A 55 -38.25 -57.62 -15.27
CA ASN A 55 -37.22 -58.40 -15.95
C ASN A 55 -37.80 -59.03 -17.23
N SER A 56 -37.27 -58.65 -18.40
CA SER A 56 -37.42 -59.39 -19.65
C SER A 56 -36.12 -59.30 -20.44
N ALA A 57 -35.53 -60.47 -20.66
CA ALA A 57 -34.20 -60.69 -21.20
C ALA A 57 -34.06 -60.38 -22.70
N LEU A 58 -32.85 -59.97 -23.10
CA LEU A 58 -32.18 -60.47 -24.30
C LEU A 58 -30.67 -60.56 -24.03
N PRO A 59 -30.02 -61.73 -24.17
CA PRO A 59 -28.57 -61.85 -24.08
C PRO A 59 -27.97 -61.42 -25.42
N LEU A 60 -27.66 -60.13 -25.56
CA LEU A 60 -26.84 -59.65 -26.67
C LEU A 60 -25.37 -59.78 -26.27
N ALA A 61 -24.73 -60.81 -26.80
CA ALA A 61 -23.29 -61.03 -26.71
C ALA A 61 -22.55 -59.76 -27.13
N SER A 62 -22.01 -59.04 -26.13
CA SER A 62 -21.19 -57.86 -26.38
C SER A 62 -19.76 -58.31 -26.69
N PRO A 63 -19.14 -57.73 -27.74
CA PRO A 63 -17.81 -58.11 -28.19
C PRO A 63 -16.78 -57.87 -27.08
N SER A 64 -15.83 -58.80 -26.98
CA SER A 64 -14.60 -58.71 -26.20
C SER A 64 -13.76 -57.51 -26.63
N GLY A 65 -14.19 -56.32 -26.20
CA GLY A 65 -13.42 -55.08 -26.29
C GLY A 65 -12.30 -55.06 -25.25
N PRO A 66 -11.23 -54.28 -25.48
CA PRO A 66 -10.05 -54.24 -24.61
C PRO A 66 -10.46 -53.95 -23.16
N GLY A 67 -9.95 -54.77 -22.24
CA GLY A 67 -10.41 -54.88 -20.84
C GLY A 67 -10.69 -53.54 -20.20
N ARG A 68 -11.97 -53.25 -19.98
CA ARG A 68 -12.40 -52.10 -19.17
C ARG A 68 -12.01 -52.40 -17.73
N LEU A 69 -10.93 -51.77 -17.27
CA LEU A 69 -10.54 -51.72 -15.87
C LEU A 69 -11.68 -51.04 -15.09
N ALA A 70 -12.57 -51.84 -14.51
CA ALA A 70 -13.58 -51.34 -13.59
C ALA A 70 -12.86 -50.98 -12.28
N LEU A 71 -12.37 -49.75 -12.19
CA LEU A 71 -11.92 -49.22 -10.90
C LEU A 71 -13.16 -49.08 -10.00
N SER A 72 -13.10 -49.71 -8.83
CA SER A 72 -14.12 -49.49 -7.81
C SER A 72 -14.13 -48.01 -7.41
N TYR A 73 -15.32 -47.47 -7.12
CA TYR A 73 -15.43 -46.09 -6.62
C TYR A 73 -14.55 -45.84 -5.40
N ALA A 74 -14.38 -46.84 -4.53
CA ALA A 74 -13.48 -46.79 -3.39
C ALA A 74 -12.02 -46.53 -3.80
N ALA A 75 -11.54 -47.14 -4.89
CA ALA A 75 -10.20 -46.89 -5.42
C ALA A 75 -10.04 -45.44 -5.90
N ILE A 76 -11.03 -44.91 -6.61
CA ILE A 76 -11.02 -43.52 -7.10
C ILE A 76 -10.96 -42.53 -5.93
N TYR A 77 -11.82 -42.69 -4.92
CA TYR A 77 -11.79 -41.83 -3.73
C TYR A 77 -10.48 -41.96 -2.95
N GLY A 78 -9.91 -43.16 -2.89
CA GLY A 78 -8.59 -43.39 -2.29
C GLY A 78 -7.48 -42.58 -2.98
N PHE A 79 -7.45 -42.60 -4.32
CA PHE A 79 -6.47 -41.82 -5.10
C PHE A 79 -6.65 -40.31 -4.92
N VAL A 80 -7.89 -39.82 -4.94
CA VAL A 80 -8.18 -38.39 -4.74
C VAL A 80 -7.75 -37.93 -3.34
N ALA A 81 -8.07 -38.71 -2.29
CA ALA A 81 -7.66 -38.40 -0.93
C ALA A 81 -6.12 -38.38 -0.78
N ALA A 82 -5.43 -39.35 -1.37
CA ALA A 82 -3.97 -39.39 -1.38
C ALA A 82 -3.35 -38.18 -2.10
N ALA A 83 -3.91 -37.78 -3.24
CA ALA A 83 -3.46 -36.60 -3.99
C ALA A 83 -3.65 -35.30 -3.19
N VAL A 84 -4.78 -35.13 -2.51
CA VAL A 84 -5.04 -33.97 -1.64
C VAL A 84 -4.08 -33.95 -0.46
N ALA A 85 -3.84 -35.08 0.18
CA ALA A 85 -2.89 -35.18 1.29
C ALA A 85 -1.46 -34.79 0.87
N LEU A 86 -1.02 -35.24 -0.32
CA LEU A 86 0.27 -34.85 -0.88
C LEU A 86 0.37 -33.35 -1.20
N ALA A 87 -0.70 -32.75 -1.73
CA ALA A 87 -0.73 -31.32 -1.99
C ALA A 87 -0.61 -30.50 -0.69
N VAL A 88 -1.33 -30.90 0.36
CA VAL A 88 -1.27 -30.25 1.69
C VAL A 88 0.11 -30.43 2.33
N ALA A 89 0.70 -31.62 2.24
CA ALA A 89 2.04 -31.88 2.76
C ALA A 89 3.10 -31.02 2.05
N THR A 90 3.03 -30.94 0.71
CA THR A 90 3.94 -30.13 -0.10
C THR A 90 3.81 -28.64 0.21
N TRP A 91 2.57 -28.14 0.32
CA TRP A 91 2.30 -26.75 0.71
C TRP A 91 2.83 -26.44 2.12
N SER A 92 2.65 -27.36 3.08
CA SER A 92 3.12 -27.19 4.46
C SER A 92 4.64 -27.16 4.57
N ILE A 93 5.35 -27.98 3.77
CA ILE A 93 6.82 -27.95 3.69
C ILE A 93 7.29 -26.62 3.11
N GLY A 94 6.68 -26.17 2.00
CA GLY A 94 7.01 -24.88 1.39
C GLY A 94 6.78 -23.70 2.34
N TYR A 95 5.67 -23.71 3.09
CA TYR A 95 5.35 -22.69 4.08
C TYR A 95 6.39 -22.62 5.21
N ARG A 96 6.82 -23.77 5.74
CA ARG A 96 7.85 -23.83 6.81
C ARG A 96 9.23 -23.38 6.33
N VAL A 97 9.64 -23.75 5.12
CA VAL A 97 10.94 -23.36 4.56
C VAL A 97 10.97 -21.86 4.26
N GLY A 98 9.88 -21.30 3.72
CA GLY A 98 9.79 -19.86 3.43
C GLY A 98 9.85 -18.97 4.67
N PHE A 99 9.18 -19.37 5.75
CA PHE A 99 9.19 -18.58 7.00
C PHE A 99 10.54 -18.62 7.72
N GLY A 100 11.19 -19.77 7.78
CA GLY A 100 12.48 -19.92 8.51
C GLY A 100 13.68 -19.28 7.80
N ALA A 101 13.62 -19.07 6.48
CA ALA A 101 14.67 -18.39 5.73
C ALA A 101 14.65 -16.86 5.95
N GLY A 102 13.45 -16.28 6.19
CA GLY A 102 13.31 -14.86 6.47
C GLY A 102 14.00 -14.47 7.78
N GLU A 103 13.76 -15.18 8.88
CA GLU A 103 14.30 -14.78 10.19
C GLU A 103 15.84 -14.74 10.24
N ARG A 104 16.53 -15.59 9.46
CA ARG A 104 18.00 -15.62 9.44
C ARG A 104 18.62 -14.43 8.70
N SER A 105 17.98 -13.94 7.64
CA SER A 105 18.48 -12.73 6.95
C SER A 105 18.24 -11.48 7.79
N TRP A 106 17.12 -11.40 8.51
CA TRP A 106 16.88 -10.32 9.48
C TRP A 106 17.89 -10.33 10.64
N ALA A 107 18.22 -11.50 11.18
CA ALA A 107 19.22 -11.62 12.25
C ALA A 107 20.65 -11.26 11.80
N GLN A 108 21.02 -11.53 10.54
CA GLN A 108 22.33 -11.13 9.99
C GLN A 108 22.39 -9.64 9.65
N GLN A 109 21.27 -9.01 9.26
CA GLN A 109 21.21 -7.57 9.01
C GLN A 109 21.20 -6.75 10.32
N ALA A 110 20.68 -7.34 11.41
CA ALA A 110 20.68 -6.76 12.76
C ALA A 110 21.96 -7.08 13.55
N GLY A 111 23.10 -7.23 12.86
CA GLY A 111 24.40 -7.28 13.52
C GLY A 111 24.57 -6.09 14.47
N PRO A 112 25.37 -6.22 15.53
CA PRO A 112 25.57 -5.17 16.52
C PRO A 112 25.96 -3.90 15.78
N ALA A 113 25.09 -2.89 15.84
CA ALA A 113 25.44 -1.58 15.39
C ALA A 113 26.62 -1.13 16.23
N ASP A 114 27.83 -1.25 15.69
CA ASP A 114 28.98 -0.45 16.08
C ASP A 114 28.60 1.00 15.78
N LEU A 115 27.74 1.56 16.63
CA LEU A 115 27.46 2.97 16.66
C LEU A 115 28.80 3.62 17.01
N PRO A 116 29.39 4.42 16.12
CA PRO A 116 30.57 5.19 16.48
C PRO A 116 30.22 5.99 17.74
N PRO A 117 31.13 6.05 18.73
CA PRO A 117 30.88 6.81 19.96
C PRO A 117 30.44 8.23 19.57
N PRO A 118 29.46 8.82 20.29
CA PRO A 118 28.94 10.14 19.97
C PRO A 118 30.10 11.13 19.94
N GLY A 119 30.44 11.60 18.73
CA GLY A 119 31.41 12.66 18.56
C GLY A 119 30.92 13.92 19.28
N PRO A 120 31.83 14.74 19.83
CA PRO A 120 31.46 15.98 20.48
C PRO A 120 30.66 16.86 19.51
N LEU A 121 29.52 17.35 19.99
CA LEU A 121 28.61 18.25 19.29
C LEU A 121 29.38 19.49 18.80
N ALA A 122 29.69 19.54 17.52
CA ALA A 122 30.13 20.77 16.88
C ALA A 122 28.91 21.70 16.77
N VAL A 123 28.89 22.73 17.62
CA VAL A 123 27.91 23.82 17.59
C VAL A 123 28.16 24.61 16.29
N PRO A 124 27.21 24.65 15.33
CA PRO A 124 27.38 25.45 14.13
C PRO A 124 27.20 26.93 14.47
N ASN A 125 28.30 27.66 14.53
CA ASN A 125 28.31 29.13 14.51
C ASN A 125 28.22 29.59 13.05
N ASP A 126 27.01 29.63 12.49
CA ASP A 126 26.73 30.26 11.20
C ASP A 126 25.54 31.22 11.35
N LEU A 127 25.77 32.29 12.10
CA LEU A 127 24.96 33.52 12.10
C LEU A 127 25.78 34.63 11.41
N ASP A 128 26.07 34.48 10.12
CA ASP A 128 26.40 35.61 9.26
C ASP A 128 26.35 35.22 7.79
N ARG A 129 25.16 35.30 7.18
CA ARG A 129 25.05 35.31 5.71
C ARG A 129 23.96 36.26 5.24
N SER A 130 24.36 37.54 5.28
CA SER A 130 24.17 38.55 4.24
C SER A 130 22.95 38.39 3.32
N LEU A 131 21.97 39.24 3.60
CA LEU A 131 20.97 39.74 2.67
C LEU A 131 21.66 40.38 1.45
N THR A 132 21.52 39.79 0.26
CA THR A 132 21.69 40.51 -1.01
C THR A 132 20.36 40.51 -1.77
N PRO A 133 19.67 41.66 -1.86
CA PRO A 133 18.56 41.85 -2.79
C PRO A 133 19.09 42.48 -4.07
N ASN A 134 19.25 41.71 -5.14
CA ASN A 134 19.43 42.30 -6.46
C ASN A 134 19.14 41.31 -7.60
N ARG A 135 17.97 41.43 -8.25
CA ARG A 135 17.93 41.42 -9.72
C ARG A 135 16.64 42.04 -10.29
N PRO A 136 16.75 43.15 -11.04
CA PRO A 136 15.62 43.78 -11.74
C PRO A 136 15.39 43.18 -13.14
N GLY A 137 14.11 43.17 -13.53
CA GLY A 137 13.57 43.50 -14.87
C GLY A 137 14.07 42.74 -16.09
N ASN A 138 13.18 41.95 -16.71
CA ASN A 138 13.28 41.58 -18.12
C ASN A 138 12.10 42.21 -18.88
N PRO A 139 12.34 43.09 -19.88
CA PRO A 139 11.29 43.76 -20.60
C PRO A 139 10.70 42.90 -21.73
N ALA A 140 9.42 43.14 -21.98
CA ALA A 140 8.65 42.65 -23.11
C ALA A 140 9.25 43.08 -24.46
N GLY A 141 9.19 42.19 -25.44
CA GLY A 141 9.37 42.50 -26.85
C GLY A 141 8.24 41.87 -27.67
N PRO A 142 7.51 42.65 -28.51
CA PRO A 142 6.58 42.13 -29.51
C PRO A 142 7.21 42.09 -30.92
N ASN A 143 6.54 41.35 -31.81
CA ASN A 143 6.66 41.30 -33.29
C ASN A 143 7.80 40.48 -33.94
N ASN A 144 7.40 39.44 -34.68
CA ASN A 144 7.48 39.40 -36.17
C ASN A 144 6.83 38.10 -36.69
N THR A 145 5.70 38.20 -37.39
CA THR A 145 5.58 38.25 -38.87
C THR A 145 5.53 36.86 -39.51
N GLU A 146 4.32 36.47 -39.87
CA GLU A 146 3.99 35.36 -40.77
C GLU A 146 4.73 35.48 -42.10
N ARG A 147 5.32 34.38 -42.58
CA ARG A 147 5.77 34.23 -43.96
C ARG A 147 5.38 32.84 -44.48
N PRO A 148 4.50 32.73 -45.49
CA PRO A 148 4.23 31.48 -46.16
C PRO A 148 5.19 31.30 -47.35
N GLY A 149 5.91 30.18 -47.41
CA GLY A 149 6.65 29.83 -48.62
C GLY A 149 7.81 28.83 -48.46
N GLN A 150 7.48 27.55 -48.66
CA GLN A 150 8.29 26.54 -49.40
C GLN A 150 9.51 25.84 -48.75
N PRO A 151 9.84 24.62 -49.26
CA PRO A 151 10.37 23.50 -48.48
C PRO A 151 11.90 23.39 -48.57
N ARG A 152 12.54 22.88 -47.51
CA ARG A 152 13.92 22.38 -47.60
C ARG A 152 14.17 21.30 -46.56
N SER A 153 14.27 20.06 -47.03
CA SER A 153 15.02 19.00 -46.36
C SER A 153 16.47 19.45 -46.26
N GLU A 154 16.87 19.91 -45.09
CA GLU A 154 18.26 20.11 -44.74
C GLU A 154 18.45 19.62 -43.31
N ASN A 155 18.96 18.39 -43.24
CA ASN A 155 19.87 17.87 -42.23
C ASN A 155 19.82 18.63 -40.90
N SER A 156 18.79 18.35 -40.11
CA SER A 156 18.64 18.88 -38.77
C SER A 156 19.76 18.28 -37.92
N GLY A 157 20.86 19.03 -37.82
CA GLY A 157 21.81 18.89 -36.73
C GLY A 157 21.00 18.94 -35.45
N GLN A 158 20.67 17.76 -34.94
CA GLN A 158 19.97 17.61 -33.68
C GLN A 158 20.84 18.38 -32.67
N PRO A 159 20.33 19.45 -32.05
CA PRO A 159 21.10 20.14 -31.03
C PRO A 159 21.58 19.05 -30.07
N PRO A 160 22.85 19.09 -29.61
CA PRO A 160 23.34 18.11 -28.67
C PRO A 160 22.27 18.02 -27.60
N ARG A 161 21.62 16.85 -27.50
CA ARG A 161 20.77 16.55 -26.37
C ARG A 161 21.75 16.70 -25.23
N THR A 162 21.73 17.84 -24.56
CA THR A 162 22.32 17.97 -23.24
C THR A 162 21.74 16.80 -22.51
N ASP A 163 22.57 15.78 -22.31
CA ASP A 163 22.26 14.63 -21.51
C ASP A 163 21.80 15.23 -20.18
N ALA A 164 20.49 15.36 -20.04
CA ALA A 164 19.83 15.87 -18.86
C ALA A 164 20.15 14.81 -17.84
N GLY A 165 21.29 15.02 -17.16
CA GLY A 165 22.02 14.01 -16.43
C GLY A 165 21.03 13.24 -15.59
N ALA A 166 20.97 11.92 -15.83
CA ALA A 166 20.01 10.97 -15.27
C ALA A 166 19.43 11.51 -13.96
N THR A 167 18.31 12.24 -14.07
CA THR A 167 17.74 12.94 -12.94
C THR A 167 17.25 11.83 -12.03
N THR A 168 17.92 11.67 -10.89
CA THR A 168 17.54 10.70 -9.87
C THR A 168 16.05 10.88 -9.65
N ALA A 169 15.26 9.85 -9.99
CA ALA A 169 13.81 9.93 -9.95
C ALA A 169 13.39 10.36 -8.54
N GLY A 170 12.99 11.62 -8.40
CA GLY A 170 12.69 12.20 -7.09
C GLY A 170 11.43 11.58 -6.48
N ILE A 171 11.27 11.70 -5.18
CA ILE A 171 10.08 11.18 -4.48
C ILE A 171 8.91 12.10 -4.78
N LEU A 172 7.79 11.56 -5.24
CA LEU A 172 6.61 12.35 -5.57
C LEU A 172 5.74 12.53 -4.33
N SER A 173 5.28 13.75 -4.07
CA SER A 173 4.38 14.13 -2.99
C SER A 173 3.26 15.03 -3.53
N SER A 174 2.26 15.33 -2.70
CA SER A 174 1.21 16.30 -3.02
C SER A 174 1.76 17.70 -3.29
N ASP A 175 2.89 18.04 -2.66
CA ASP A 175 3.55 19.35 -2.77
C ASP A 175 4.59 19.41 -3.89
N GLY A 176 4.72 18.35 -4.69
CA GLY A 176 5.69 18.23 -5.78
C GLY A 176 6.75 17.17 -5.52
N THR A 177 7.92 17.34 -6.14
CA THR A 177 9.03 16.38 -6.03
C THR A 177 9.92 16.71 -4.83
N LEU A 178 10.12 15.74 -3.94
CA LEU A 178 10.99 15.83 -2.77
C LEU A 178 12.37 15.24 -3.10
N TYR A 179 13.42 15.89 -2.57
CA TYR A 179 14.80 15.43 -2.69
C TYR A 179 15.20 14.40 -1.63
N ALA A 180 14.47 14.36 -0.51
CA ALA A 180 14.71 13.47 0.60
C ALA A 180 13.42 12.71 0.97
N ASP A 181 13.59 11.47 1.43
CA ASP A 181 12.48 10.65 1.88
C ASP A 181 11.97 11.14 3.24
N PRO A 182 10.70 11.55 3.38
CA PRO A 182 10.16 12.04 4.64
C PRO A 182 9.84 10.91 5.64
N ARG A 183 10.03 9.64 5.27
CA ARG A 183 9.81 8.50 6.17
C ARG A 183 10.87 8.42 7.25
N VAL A 184 10.47 7.96 8.43
CA VAL A 184 11.35 7.76 9.58
C VAL A 184 11.90 6.33 9.53
N SER A 185 13.22 6.21 9.53
CA SER A 185 13.91 4.90 9.57
C SER A 185 13.41 4.06 10.75
N GLY A 186 13.23 2.76 10.53
CA GLY A 186 12.71 1.83 11.53
C GLY A 186 11.18 1.83 11.72
N SER A 187 10.44 2.70 11.02
CA SER A 187 8.98 2.71 11.05
C SER A 187 8.37 1.89 9.91
N ASN A 188 7.20 1.31 10.17
CA ASN A 188 6.40 0.58 9.19
C ASN A 188 5.39 1.53 8.55
N TYR A 189 5.30 1.47 7.23
CA TYR A 189 4.37 2.24 6.43
C TYR A 189 3.53 1.31 5.54
N LEU A 190 2.34 1.78 5.16
CA LEU A 190 1.43 1.00 4.33
C LEU A 190 1.72 1.26 2.84
N GLU A 191 2.31 0.28 2.18
CA GLU A 191 2.51 0.26 0.73
C GLU A 191 1.20 -0.12 0.02
N LEU A 192 0.81 0.67 -0.98
CA LEU A 192 -0.50 0.59 -1.60
C LEU A 192 -0.47 -0.12 -2.95
N ALA A 193 0.48 0.26 -3.81
CA ALA A 193 0.65 -0.24 -5.16
C ALA A 193 1.99 0.18 -5.75
N THR A 194 2.42 -0.48 -6.82
CA THR A 194 3.48 0.01 -7.70
C THR A 194 2.86 0.50 -9.01
N LEU A 195 3.05 1.77 -9.35
CA LEU A 195 2.40 2.47 -10.45
C LEU A 195 3.42 3.17 -11.36
N SER A 196 3.01 3.65 -12.53
CA SER A 196 3.82 4.61 -13.30
C SER A 196 3.83 5.98 -12.61
N ARG A 197 4.68 6.89 -13.07
CA ARG A 197 4.75 8.28 -12.58
C ARG A 197 3.38 8.97 -12.59
N ASP A 198 2.75 9.07 -13.77
CA ASP A 198 1.49 9.80 -13.94
C ASP A 198 0.36 9.22 -13.07
N GLN A 199 0.30 7.89 -12.97
CA GLN A 199 -0.67 7.19 -12.14
C GLN A 199 -0.42 7.43 -10.64
N SER A 200 0.85 7.53 -10.24
CA SER A 200 1.23 7.85 -8.87
C SER A 200 0.84 9.27 -8.49
N GLU A 201 1.11 10.26 -9.35
CA GLU A 201 0.73 11.66 -9.12
C GLU A 201 -0.80 11.83 -9.04
N ALA A 202 -1.55 11.12 -9.89
CA ALA A 202 -3.00 11.10 -9.82
C ALA A 202 -3.51 10.44 -8.52
N ALA A 203 -2.93 9.29 -8.14
CA ALA A 203 -3.29 8.60 -6.90
C ALA A 203 -2.96 9.42 -5.65
N ILE A 204 -1.81 10.12 -5.61
CA ILE A 204 -1.43 11.01 -4.50
C ILE A 204 -2.46 12.13 -4.33
N ARG A 205 -2.85 12.81 -5.41
CA ARG A 205 -3.88 13.86 -5.36
C ARG A 205 -5.23 13.32 -4.90
N PHE A 206 -5.63 12.16 -5.42
CA PHE A 206 -6.85 11.50 -5.02
C PHE A 206 -6.84 11.19 -3.51
N LEU A 207 -5.82 10.46 -3.02
CA LEU A 207 -5.72 10.08 -1.61
C LEU A 207 -5.61 11.31 -0.69
N GLY A 208 -4.82 12.31 -1.07
CA GLY A 208 -4.67 13.56 -0.32
C GLY A 208 -5.98 14.31 -0.16
N SER A 209 -6.80 14.39 -1.21
CA SER A 209 -8.13 15.01 -1.14
C SER A 209 -9.14 14.27 -0.25
N ARG A 210 -8.87 13.00 0.11
CA ARG A 210 -9.65 12.21 1.09
C ARG A 210 -8.98 12.14 2.47
N GLY A 211 -7.94 12.95 2.73
CA GLY A 211 -7.27 13.00 4.02
C GLY A 211 -6.29 11.86 4.28
N VAL A 212 -5.86 11.14 3.24
CA VAL A 212 -4.81 10.13 3.32
C VAL A 212 -3.56 10.66 2.61
N PRO A 213 -2.63 11.33 3.32
CA PRO A 213 -1.38 11.75 2.70
C PRO A 213 -0.60 10.54 2.20
N ALA A 214 -0.04 10.65 1.00
CA ALA A 214 0.71 9.59 0.34
C ALA A 214 1.89 10.17 -0.42
N ILE A 215 2.95 9.37 -0.55
CA ILE A 215 4.13 9.65 -1.36
C ILE A 215 4.38 8.51 -2.34
N ALA A 216 5.09 8.77 -3.43
CA ALA A 216 5.54 7.76 -4.37
C ALA A 216 7.08 7.73 -4.44
N VAL A 217 7.65 6.59 -4.06
CA VAL A 217 9.09 6.38 -3.99
C VAL A 217 9.54 5.56 -5.20
N PRO A 218 10.60 5.92 -5.92
CA PRO A 218 11.10 5.13 -7.05
C PRO A 218 11.50 3.71 -6.58
N VAL A 219 11.06 2.68 -7.30
CA VAL A 219 11.36 1.27 -6.95
C VAL A 219 12.76 0.84 -7.40
N ASP A 220 13.27 1.47 -8.45
CA ASP A 220 14.55 1.09 -9.03
C ASP A 220 15.28 2.35 -9.51
N SER A 221 16.50 2.56 -9.02
CA SER A 221 17.35 3.68 -9.45
C SER A 221 17.90 3.48 -10.87
N ARG A 222 17.80 2.24 -11.41
CA ARG A 222 18.13 1.93 -12.81
C ARG A 222 16.97 2.17 -13.78
N ALA A 223 15.80 2.54 -13.27
CA ALA A 223 14.67 2.88 -14.12
C ALA A 223 14.95 4.24 -14.80
N GLY A 224 15.31 4.15 -16.07
CA GLY A 224 15.91 5.23 -16.86
C GLY A 224 16.57 4.71 -18.13
N GLU A 225 16.87 3.41 -18.21
CA GLU A 225 17.13 2.76 -19.49
C GLU A 225 15.91 2.85 -20.41
N ALA A 226 16.15 3.12 -21.69
CA ALA A 226 15.15 3.55 -22.68
C ALA A 226 13.90 2.67 -22.81
N ASN A 227 13.93 1.43 -22.31
CA ASN A 227 12.84 0.47 -22.44
C ASN A 227 12.13 0.13 -21.13
N ASN A 228 12.51 0.71 -19.98
CA ASN A 228 11.90 0.37 -18.69
C ASN A 228 11.36 1.63 -17.99
N PRO A 229 10.06 1.93 -18.13
CA PRO A 229 9.49 3.15 -17.55
C PRO A 229 9.62 3.13 -16.02
N ALA A 230 9.96 4.29 -15.45
CA ALA A 230 10.08 4.46 -14.01
C ALA A 230 8.80 3.99 -13.27
N ARG A 231 9.00 3.04 -12.36
CA ARG A 231 7.96 2.53 -11.47
C ARG A 231 8.13 3.17 -10.09
N TYR A 232 7.01 3.58 -9.53
CA TYR A 232 6.94 4.20 -8.22
C TYR A 232 6.08 3.37 -7.30
N ARG A 233 6.57 3.17 -6.09
CA ARG A 233 5.87 2.55 -5.00
C ARG A 233 5.11 3.61 -4.23
N LEU A 234 3.79 3.52 -4.27
CA LEU A 234 2.89 4.40 -3.56
C LEU A 234 2.80 3.95 -2.09
N VAL A 235 3.08 4.86 -1.17
CA VAL A 235 3.13 4.61 0.28
C VAL A 235 2.26 5.62 1.00
N SER A 236 1.41 5.15 1.92
CA SER A 236 0.62 6.04 2.78
C SER A 236 1.46 6.58 3.93
N MET A 237 1.41 7.89 4.14
CA MET A 237 2.09 8.62 5.21
C MET A 237 1.19 8.90 6.41
N LYS A 238 -0.09 8.50 6.35
CA LYS A 238 -1.06 8.76 7.43
C LYS A 238 -0.69 8.09 8.75
N LEU A 239 -0.08 6.90 8.67
CA LEU A 239 0.24 6.08 9.83
C LEU A 239 1.64 5.48 9.65
N GLY A 240 2.63 6.06 10.33
CA GLY A 240 3.97 5.51 10.48
C GLY A 240 4.09 4.84 11.86
N ILE A 241 4.31 3.53 11.89
CA ILE A 241 4.31 2.76 13.15
C ILE A 241 5.74 2.34 13.48
N PRO A 242 6.33 2.80 14.59
CA PRO A 242 7.64 2.32 15.03
C PRO A 242 7.68 0.79 15.10
N GLY A 243 8.79 0.17 14.70
CA GLY A 243 8.94 -1.29 14.67
C GLY A 243 8.47 -2.00 15.94
N GLU A 244 8.82 -1.44 17.10
CA GLU A 244 8.47 -2.01 18.42
C GLU A 244 6.97 -1.97 18.71
N GLN A 245 6.24 -1.00 18.17
CA GLN A 245 4.81 -0.81 18.40
C GLN A 245 3.93 -1.54 17.37
N TYR A 246 4.53 -2.21 16.39
CA TYR A 246 3.79 -2.82 15.29
C TYR A 246 2.81 -3.92 15.74
N ARG A 247 3.21 -4.70 16.75
CA ARG A 247 2.38 -5.78 17.30
C ARG A 247 1.16 -5.23 18.06
N ASP A 248 1.34 -4.12 18.78
CA ASP A 248 0.31 -3.57 19.68
C ASP A 248 -0.72 -2.70 18.95
N THR A 249 -0.37 -2.15 17.78
CA THR A 249 -1.22 -1.25 16.99
C THR A 249 -2.17 -1.97 16.02
N GLY A 250 -2.46 -3.26 16.23
CA GLY A 250 -3.21 -4.09 15.28
C GLY A 250 -4.62 -3.57 14.93
N ALA A 251 -5.30 -2.87 15.84
CA ALA A 251 -6.60 -2.25 15.55
C ALA A 251 -6.48 -1.04 14.61
N GLN A 252 -5.51 -0.16 14.87
CA GLN A 252 -5.24 1.03 14.04
C GLN A 252 -4.79 0.62 12.63
N ARG A 253 -3.95 -0.43 12.52
CA ARG A 253 -3.52 -0.98 11.24
C ARG A 253 -4.70 -1.46 10.38
N ARG A 254 -5.58 -2.28 10.95
CA ARG A 254 -6.77 -2.79 10.25
C ARG A 254 -7.72 -1.67 9.82
N ALA A 255 -7.95 -0.69 10.70
CA ALA A 255 -8.78 0.46 10.37
C ALA A 255 -8.21 1.26 9.18
N HIS A 256 -6.89 1.49 9.17
CA HIS A 256 -6.22 2.18 8.06
C HIS A 256 -6.25 1.38 6.76
N GLU A 257 -6.05 0.06 6.82
CA GLU A 257 -6.17 -0.84 5.67
C GLU A 257 -7.59 -0.83 5.08
N GLU A 258 -8.62 -0.90 5.92
CA GLU A 258 -10.02 -0.85 5.49
C GLU A 258 -10.38 0.49 4.84
N GLU A 259 -9.91 1.60 5.42
CA GLU A 259 -10.09 2.94 4.85
C GLU A 259 -9.45 3.03 3.45
N VAL A 260 -8.19 2.63 3.32
CA VAL A 260 -7.45 2.62 2.05
C VAL A 260 -8.13 1.70 1.03
N LYS A 261 -8.61 0.52 1.44
CA LYS A 261 -9.32 -0.41 0.56
C LYS A 261 -10.62 0.21 0.01
N ARG A 262 -11.38 0.90 0.86
CA ARG A 262 -12.59 1.63 0.44
C ARG A 262 -12.25 2.73 -0.57
N LEU A 263 -11.22 3.52 -0.29
CA LEU A 263 -10.73 4.58 -1.19
C LEU A 263 -10.20 4.00 -2.50
N GLY A 264 -9.56 2.84 -2.47
CA GLY A 264 -9.05 2.18 -3.66
C GLY A 264 -10.14 1.66 -4.59
N ALA A 265 -11.25 1.14 -4.05
CA ALA A 265 -12.42 0.81 -4.86
C ALA A 265 -12.99 2.06 -5.55
N GLU A 266 -13.12 3.17 -4.83
CA GLU A 266 -13.57 4.45 -5.38
C GLU A 266 -12.60 5.00 -6.45
N TRP A 267 -11.29 4.92 -6.20
CA TRP A 267 -10.25 5.31 -7.16
C TRP A 267 -10.35 4.51 -8.46
N GLN A 268 -10.52 3.19 -8.37
CA GLN A 268 -10.68 2.32 -9.54
C GLN A 268 -11.96 2.67 -10.33
N SER A 269 -13.07 2.97 -9.65
CA SER A 269 -14.30 3.43 -10.30
C SER A 269 -14.12 4.75 -11.07
N ASN A 270 -13.17 5.60 -10.66
CA ASN A 270 -12.79 6.84 -11.33
C ASN A 270 -11.70 6.66 -12.42
N GLY A 271 -11.46 5.43 -12.87
CA GLY A 271 -10.46 5.11 -13.91
C GLY A 271 -9.04 4.90 -13.38
N GLY A 272 -8.89 4.73 -12.06
CA GLY A 272 -7.61 4.43 -11.43
C GLY A 272 -7.03 3.06 -11.82
N ALA A 273 -5.70 3.00 -12.00
CA ALA A 273 -5.01 1.77 -12.42
C ALA A 273 -4.91 0.65 -11.34
N SER A 274 -5.30 0.93 -10.09
CA SER A 274 -5.25 -0.03 -8.98
C SER A 274 -6.44 0.22 -8.04
N ASN A 275 -6.79 -0.77 -7.23
CA ASN A 275 -7.83 -0.66 -6.21
C ASN A 275 -7.31 -0.73 -4.78
N PHE A 276 -5.99 -0.72 -4.60
CA PHE A 276 -5.30 -0.81 -3.31
C PHE A 276 -5.79 -1.97 -2.41
N ALA A 277 -6.36 -3.04 -2.99
CA ALA A 277 -7.05 -4.07 -2.23
C ALA A 277 -6.12 -5.03 -1.47
N LYS A 278 -4.82 -5.00 -1.79
CA LYS A 278 -3.77 -5.81 -1.16
C LYS A 278 -2.64 -4.90 -0.67
N PRO A 279 -2.92 -4.00 0.29
CA PRO A 279 -1.87 -3.16 0.81
C PRO A 279 -0.92 -4.01 1.68
N LEU A 280 0.35 -3.59 1.75
CA LEU A 280 1.40 -4.32 2.45
C LEU A 280 2.12 -3.38 3.42
N TRP A 281 2.23 -3.77 4.68
CA TRP A 281 3.09 -3.05 5.62
C TRP A 281 4.55 -3.36 5.33
N THR A 282 5.34 -2.32 5.06
CA THR A 282 6.78 -2.45 4.86
C THR A 282 7.54 -1.56 5.83
N ARG A 283 8.59 -2.11 6.43
CA ARG A 283 9.51 -1.37 7.30
C ARG A 283 10.45 -0.55 6.43
N PHE A 284 10.56 0.73 6.72
CA PHE A 284 11.57 1.59 6.13
C PHE A 284 12.91 1.33 6.85
N PRO A 285 13.99 0.97 6.11
CA PRO A 285 15.28 0.61 6.69
C PRO A 285 15.95 1.77 7.42
#